data_AF-R7CGM2-F1
#
_entry.id   AF-R7CGM2-F1
#
_cell.length_a   1.000
_cell.length_b   1.000
_cell.length_c   1.000
_cell.angle_alpha   90.00
_cell.angle_beta   90.00
_cell.angle_gamma   90.00
#
_symmetry.space_group_name_H-M   'P 1'
#
loop_
_entity.id
_entity.type
_entity.pdbx_description
1 polymer ?
#
loop_
_entity_poly.entity_id
_entity_poly.type
_entity_poly.pdbx_seq_one_letter_code
_entity_poly.pdbx_strand_id
1 'polypeptide(L)'
;MLFESILVFDSYRQKISYITGVRTDDLETSQLERSYEKAQQELDTLEKLLRTGKRKSFEPLRLKNELTPRFSETEYTEMVDRAKRYIYEGDIFQVVLSNPLTAPATGSLFDTYRVLRSENPSPYAFCRNYYRQSV
;
A
#
# COMPACT_ATOMS: atom_id res chain seq x y z
N MET A 1 7.40 4.33 9.39
CA MET A 1 7.46 2.85 9.32
C MET A 1 8.92 2.49 9.26
N LEU A 2 9.39 1.64 10.17
CA LEU A 2 10.71 1.06 10.10
C LEU A 2 10.55 -0.34 9.51
N PHE A 3 11.28 -0.64 8.44
CA PHE A 3 11.27 -1.95 7.82
C PHE A 3 12.51 -2.72 8.28
N GLU A 4 12.30 -3.87 8.90
CA GLU A 4 13.40 -4.79 9.25
C GLU A 4 13.94 -5.46 7.98
N SER A 5 13.04 -5.88 7.08
CA SER A 5 13.39 -6.61 5.87
C SER A 5 12.71 -6.00 4.64
N ILE A 6 13.44 -5.93 3.52
CA ILE A 6 13.01 -5.32 2.26
C ILE A 6 13.38 -6.26 1.10
N LEU A 7 12.39 -6.55 0.25
CA LEU A 7 12.59 -7.23 -1.03
C LEU A 7 12.51 -6.22 -2.17
N VAL A 8 13.60 -6.05 -2.91
CA VAL A 8 13.70 -5.14 -4.05
C VAL A 8 13.68 -5.94 -5.34
N PHE A 9 12.74 -5.63 -6.24
CA PHE A 9 12.75 -6.16 -7.60
C PHE A 9 13.20 -5.08 -8.57
N ASP A 10 14.39 -5.25 -9.12
CA ASP A 10 14.92 -4.44 -10.21
C ASP A 10 14.41 -5.00 -11.53
N SER A 11 13.39 -4.36 -12.09
CA SER A 11 12.79 -4.76 -13.36
C SER A 11 13.70 -4.50 -14.56
N TYR A 12 14.67 -3.61 -14.47
CA TYR A 12 15.61 -3.35 -15.57
C TYR A 12 16.69 -4.44 -15.62
N ARG A 13 17.28 -4.78 -14.47
CA ARG A 13 18.32 -5.81 -14.37
C ARG A 13 17.78 -7.24 -14.23
N GLN A 14 16.47 -7.39 -14.06
CA GLN A 14 15.81 -8.67 -13.78
C GLN A 14 16.43 -9.37 -12.54
N LYS A 15 16.66 -8.59 -11.48
CA LYS A 15 17.26 -9.06 -10.23
C LYS A 15 16.35 -8.82 -9.05
N ILE A 16 16.33 -9.78 -8.12
CA ILE A 16 15.69 -9.63 -6.82
C ILE A 16 16.81 -9.52 -5.79
N SER A 17 16.76 -8.48 -4.96
CA SER A 17 17.65 -8.28 -3.82
C SER A 17 16.83 -8.33 -2.54
N TYR A 18 17.26 -9.18 -1.61
CA TYR A 18 16.66 -9.25 -0.29
C TYR A 18 17.64 -8.70 0.74
N ILE A 19 17.17 -7.75 1.54
CA ILE A 19 17.97 -7.01 2.51
C ILE A 19 17.23 -7.11 3.85
N THR A 20 17.89 -7.61 4.89
CA THR A 20 17.35 -7.66 6.25
C THR A 20 18.35 -7.01 7.21
N GLY A 21 17.83 -6.34 8.25
CA GLY A 21 18.63 -5.67 9.26
C GLY A 21 19.07 -6.62 10.37
N VAL A 22 20.32 -6.49 10.82
CA VAL A 22 20.81 -7.16 12.03
C VAL A 22 20.62 -6.20 13.21
N ARG A 23 19.93 -6.66 14.25
CA ARG A 23 19.75 -5.85 15.46
C ARG A 23 21.06 -5.83 16.27
N THR A 24 21.43 -4.63 16.72
CA THR A 24 22.66 -4.37 17.49
C THR A 24 22.35 -3.65 18.80
N ASP A 25 21.15 -3.85 19.34
CA ASP A 25 20.70 -3.18 20.57
C ASP A 25 21.53 -3.62 21.79
N ASP A 26 22.06 -4.85 21.74
CA ASP A 26 23.01 -5.40 22.69
C ASP A 26 24.30 -5.78 21.93
N LEU A 27 25.44 -5.27 22.40
CA LEU A 27 26.74 -5.43 21.76
C LEU A 27 27.53 -6.64 22.29
N GLU A 28 26.94 -7.42 23.20
CA GLU A 28 27.50 -8.70 23.63
C GLU A 28 27.68 -9.62 22.40
N THR A 29 28.90 -10.14 22.21
CA THR A 29 29.28 -10.90 21.00
C THR A 29 28.33 -12.07 20.75
N SER A 30 27.95 -12.80 21.79
CA SER A 30 27.01 -13.93 21.69
C SER A 30 25.62 -13.53 21.21
N GLN A 31 25.17 -12.29 21.49
CA GLN A 31 23.87 -11.79 21.05
C GLN A 31 23.91 -11.25 19.63
N LEU A 32 25.03 -10.62 19.24
CA LEU A 32 25.29 -10.22 17.86
C LEU A 32 25.36 -11.42 16.93
N GLU A 33 26.07 -12.49 17.32
CA GLU A 33 26.13 -13.76 16.57
C GLU A 33 24.74 -14.34 16.35
N ARG A 34 23.93 -14.46 17.39
CA ARG A 34 22.53 -14.93 17.28
C ARG A 34 21.68 -14.07 16.35
N SER A 35 21.84 -12.74 16.43
CA SER A 35 21.08 -11.81 15.59
C SER A 35 21.47 -11.94 14.11
N TYR A 36 22.76 -12.15 13.86
CA TYR A 36 23.29 -12.41 12.51
C TYR A 36 22.82 -13.76 11.97
N GLU A 37 22.89 -14.83 12.75
CA GLU A 37 22.38 -16.16 12.38
C GLU A 37 20.88 -16.12 12.05
N LYS A 38 20.09 -15.38 12.84
CA LYS A 38 18.66 -15.18 12.57
C LYS A 38 18.44 -14.49 11.22
N ALA A 39 19.20 -13.45 10.92
CA ALA A 39 19.12 -12.75 9.63
C ALA A 39 19.46 -13.69 8.47
N GLN A 40 20.51 -14.53 8.60
CA GLN A 40 20.86 -15.53 7.60
C GLN A 40 19.74 -16.56 7.37
N GLN A 41 19.13 -17.07 8.44
CA GLN A 41 18.00 -18.00 8.34
C GLN A 41 16.78 -17.38 7.65
N GLU A 42 16.53 -16.08 7.86
CA GLU A 42 15.47 -15.35 7.17
C GLU A 42 15.76 -15.26 5.66
N LEU A 43 17.01 -14.95 5.28
CA LEU A 43 17.47 -14.95 3.89
C LEU A 43 17.26 -16.31 3.23
N ASP A 44 17.70 -17.40 3.87
CA ASP A 44 17.59 -18.77 3.36
C ASP A 44 16.12 -19.21 3.20
N THR A 45 15.29 -18.83 4.17
CA THR A 45 13.85 -19.13 4.15
C THR A 45 13.17 -18.43 2.98
N LEU A 46 13.48 -17.15 2.75
CA LEU A 46 12.90 -16.40 1.64
C LEU A 46 13.43 -16.90 0.30
N GLU A 47 14.72 -17.23 0.18
CA GLU A 47 15.27 -17.82 -1.03
C GLU A 47 14.53 -19.11 -1.40
N LYS A 48 14.36 -20.01 -0.42
CA LYS A 48 13.61 -21.25 -0.62
C LYS A 48 12.17 -20.96 -1.06
N LEU A 49 11.50 -20.00 -0.43
CA LEU A 49 10.14 -19.60 -0.81
C LEU A 49 10.08 -19.08 -2.25
N LEU A 50 11.03 -18.26 -2.68
CA LEU A 50 11.07 -17.72 -4.04
C LEU A 50 11.31 -18.81 -5.09
N ARG A 51 12.07 -19.87 -4.76
CA ARG A 51 12.37 -20.98 -5.67
C ARG A 51 11.27 -22.04 -5.74
N THR A 52 10.68 -22.40 -4.60
CA THR A 52 9.75 -23.55 -4.49
C THR A 52 8.33 -23.17 -4.09
N GLY A 53 8.08 -21.89 -3.82
CA GLY A 53 6.79 -21.40 -3.37
C GLY A 53 5.69 -21.61 -4.40
N LYS A 54 4.51 -22.01 -3.92
CA LYS A 54 3.31 -22.09 -4.76
C LYS A 54 2.70 -20.70 -4.92
N ARG A 55 2.17 -20.43 -6.11
CA ARG A 55 1.42 -19.19 -6.38
C ARG A 55 0.20 -19.12 -5.46
N LYS A 56 0.08 -18.03 -4.72
CA LYS A 56 -1.10 -17.75 -3.89
C LYS A 56 -2.24 -17.25 -4.77
N SER A 57 -3.44 -17.80 -4.58
CA SER A 57 -4.68 -17.25 -5.11
C SER A 57 -5.25 -16.22 -4.13
N PHE A 58 -5.98 -15.24 -4.67
CA PHE A 58 -6.64 -14.22 -3.87
C PHE A 58 -8.09 -14.14 -4.28
N GLU A 59 -8.99 -14.09 -3.29
CA GLU A 59 -10.41 -13.91 -3.54
C GLU A 59 -10.68 -12.51 -4.11
N PRO A 60 -11.36 -12.39 -5.26
CA PRO A 60 -11.69 -11.10 -5.84
C PRO A 60 -12.49 -10.23 -4.87
N LEU A 61 -12.21 -8.93 -4.87
CA LEU A 61 -12.99 -7.97 -4.09
C LEU A 61 -14.39 -7.82 -4.69
N ARG A 62 -15.40 -7.88 -3.83
CA ARG A 62 -16.81 -7.71 -4.18
C ARG A 62 -17.40 -6.61 -3.31
N LEU A 63 -18.07 -5.66 -3.95
CA LEU A 63 -18.86 -4.66 -3.25
C LEU A 63 -20.14 -5.32 -2.74
N LYS A 64 -20.54 -4.99 -1.51
CA LYS A 64 -21.81 -5.46 -0.94
C LYS A 64 -22.98 -4.65 -1.49
N ASN A 65 -22.75 -3.36 -1.72
CA ASN A 65 -23.71 -2.39 -2.23
C ASN A 65 -23.04 -1.54 -3.31
N GLU A 66 -23.82 -0.71 -3.99
CA GLU A 66 -23.28 0.29 -4.92
C GLU A 66 -22.41 1.33 -4.21
N LEU A 67 -21.49 1.94 -4.96
CA LEU A 67 -20.69 3.06 -4.51
C LEU A 67 -21.58 4.29 -4.31
N THR A 68 -21.55 4.85 -3.11
CA THR A 68 -22.29 6.07 -2.80
C THR A 68 -21.34 7.25 -2.59
N PRO A 69 -21.65 8.42 -3.16
CA PRO A 69 -20.87 9.63 -2.90
C PRO A 69 -21.15 10.16 -1.49
N ARG A 70 -20.16 10.86 -0.92
CA ARG A 70 -20.32 11.55 0.36
C ARG A 70 -21.28 12.74 0.24
N PHE A 71 -21.23 13.45 -0.87
CA PHE A 71 -22.09 14.59 -1.17
C PHE A 71 -22.93 14.29 -2.41
N SER A 72 -24.19 14.71 -2.41
CA SER A 72 -25.02 14.70 -3.61
C SER A 72 -24.46 15.62 -4.68
N GLU A 73 -24.93 15.45 -5.92
CA GLU A 73 -24.55 16.31 -7.03
C GLU A 73 -24.87 17.79 -6.76
N THR A 74 -26.05 18.06 -6.19
CA THR A 74 -26.47 19.42 -5.82
C THR A 74 -25.54 20.04 -4.78
N GLU A 75 -25.28 19.33 -3.67
CA GLU A 75 -24.38 19.81 -2.62
C GLU A 75 -22.96 20.05 -3.16
N TYR A 76 -22.45 19.13 -3.98
CA TYR A 76 -21.12 19.28 -4.55
C TYR A 76 -21.04 20.46 -5.53
N THR A 77 -22.10 20.70 -6.30
CA THR A 77 -22.20 21.85 -7.20
C THR A 77 -22.21 23.18 -6.43
N GLU A 78 -22.96 23.25 -5.33
CA GLU A 78 -22.97 24.42 -4.45
C GLU A 78 -21.58 24.68 -3.84
N MET A 79 -20.85 23.62 -3.46
CA MET A 79 -19.47 23.75 -2.99
C MET A 79 -18.54 24.31 -4.06
N VAL A 80 -18.69 23.86 -5.32
CA VAL A 80 -17.92 24.37 -6.47
C VAL A 80 -18.24 25.84 -6.74
N ASP A 81 -19.51 26.23 -6.71
CA ASP A 81 -19.90 27.61 -6.96
C ASP A 81 -19.44 28.56 -5.85
N ARG A 82 -19.43 28.11 -4.59
CA ARG A 82 -18.81 28.85 -3.50
C ARG A 82 -17.30 29.02 -3.72
N ALA A 83 -16.60 27.97 -4.13
CA ALA A 83 -15.18 28.03 -4.45
C ALA A 83 -14.87 29.04 -5.57
N LYS A 84 -15.71 29.09 -6.63
CA LYS A 84 -15.58 30.09 -7.70
C LYS A 84 -15.74 31.53 -7.20
N ARG A 85 -16.66 31.78 -6.27
CA ARG A 85 -16.85 33.11 -5.67
C ARG A 85 -15.60 33.56 -4.92
N TYR A 86 -15.03 32.68 -4.08
CA TYR A 86 -13.77 32.98 -3.39
C TYR A 86 -12.61 33.22 -4.35
N ILE A 87 -12.58 32.56 -5.50
CA ILE A 87 -11.59 32.86 -6.55
C ILE A 87 -11.82 34.25 -7.14
N TYR A 88 -13.07 34.60 -7.45
CA TYR A 88 -13.42 35.89 -8.02
C TYR A 88 -13.18 37.07 -7.07
N GLU A 89 -13.47 36.89 -5.78
CA GLU A 89 -13.24 37.88 -4.72
C GLU A 89 -11.75 38.05 -4.38
N GLY A 90 -10.90 37.15 -4.86
CA GLY A 90 -9.45 37.19 -4.67
C GLY A 90 -8.96 36.52 -3.39
N ASP A 91 -9.82 35.77 -2.70
CA ASP A 91 -9.47 35.06 -1.46
C ASP A 91 -8.51 33.90 -1.71
N ILE A 92 -8.71 33.17 -2.81
CA ILE A 92 -7.89 32.02 -3.21
C ILE A 92 -7.65 32.02 -4.72
N PHE A 93 -6.56 31.41 -5.18
CA PHE A 93 -6.34 31.22 -6.63
C PHE A 93 -6.94 29.90 -7.15
N GLN A 94 -6.94 28.86 -6.31
CA GLN A 94 -7.43 27.54 -6.66
C GLN A 94 -7.79 26.77 -5.38
N VAL A 95 -8.80 25.91 -5.47
CA VAL A 95 -9.07 24.84 -4.51
C VAL A 95 -9.40 23.55 -5.24
N VAL A 96 -8.93 22.42 -4.71
CA VAL A 96 -9.20 21.09 -5.26
C VAL A 96 -10.18 20.38 -4.34
N LEU A 97 -11.47 20.45 -4.68
CA LEU A 97 -12.52 19.73 -3.96
C LEU A 97 -12.48 18.24 -4.31
N SER A 98 -12.98 17.40 -3.39
CA SER A 98 -13.12 15.96 -3.62
C SER A 98 -14.44 15.44 -3.07
N ASN A 99 -15.02 14.44 -3.73
CA ASN A 99 -16.22 13.74 -3.30
C ASN A 99 -15.92 12.23 -3.25
N PRO A 100 -15.52 11.69 -2.08
CA PRO A 100 -15.20 10.28 -1.96
C PRO A 100 -16.43 9.40 -2.24
N LEU A 101 -16.24 8.37 -3.07
CA LEU A 101 -17.19 7.27 -3.23
C LEU A 101 -16.86 6.15 -2.24
N THR A 102 -17.87 5.61 -1.56
CA THR A 102 -17.68 4.55 -0.56
C THR A 102 -18.71 3.44 -0.70
N ALA A 103 -18.29 2.20 -0.43
CA ALA A 103 -19.19 1.05 -0.30
C ALA A 103 -18.56 0.01 0.64
N PRO A 104 -19.35 -0.73 1.43
CA PRO A 104 -18.86 -1.90 2.13
C PRO A 104 -18.39 -2.96 1.11
N ALA A 105 -17.24 -3.59 1.36
CA ALA A 105 -16.67 -4.59 0.47
C ALA A 105 -16.13 -5.81 1.25
N THR A 106 -16.02 -6.94 0.56
CA THR A 106 -15.38 -8.18 1.04
C THR A 106 -14.43 -8.72 -0.02
N GLY A 107 -13.46 -9.56 0.39
CA GLY A 107 -12.45 -10.12 -0.51
C GLY A 107 -11.09 -9.46 -0.33
N SER A 108 -10.19 -9.67 -1.29
CA SER A 108 -8.78 -9.28 -1.17
C SER A 108 -8.50 -7.89 -1.75
N LEU A 109 -8.04 -6.97 -0.89
CA LEU A 109 -7.47 -5.69 -1.33
C LEU A 109 -6.24 -5.88 -2.23
N PHE A 110 -5.46 -6.94 -2.00
CA PHE A 110 -4.31 -7.24 -2.84
C PHE A 110 -4.71 -7.65 -4.26
N ASP A 111 -5.84 -8.34 -4.40
CA ASP A 111 -6.35 -8.68 -5.74
C ASP A 111 -6.83 -7.42 -6.48
N THR A 112 -7.55 -6.52 -5.81
CA THR A 112 -7.91 -5.21 -6.36
C THR A 112 -6.69 -4.43 -6.83
N TYR A 113 -5.60 -4.40 -6.05
CA TYR A 113 -4.35 -3.77 -6.47
C TYR A 113 -3.76 -4.41 -7.74
N ARG A 114 -3.77 -5.74 -7.85
CA ARG A 114 -3.27 -6.45 -9.03
C ARG A 114 -4.07 -6.10 -10.27
N VAL A 115 -5.40 -6.09 -10.17
CA VAL A 115 -6.29 -5.70 -11.27
C VAL A 115 -6.04 -4.25 -11.65
N LEU A 116 -6.07 -3.32 -10.68
CA LEU A 116 -5.85 -1.90 -10.93
C LEU A 116 -4.48 -1.62 -11.58
N ARG A 117 -3.41 -2.29 -11.13
CA ARG A 117 -2.07 -2.12 -11.72
C ARG A 117 -1.98 -2.64 -13.16
N SER A 118 -2.80 -3.63 -13.50
CA SER A 118 -2.84 -4.19 -14.86
C SER A 118 -3.66 -3.30 -15.79
N GLU A 119 -4.81 -2.81 -15.32
CA GLU A 119 -5.73 -1.96 -16.08
C GLU A 119 -5.25 -0.51 -16.20
N ASN A 120 -4.64 0.04 -15.14
CA ASN A 120 -4.18 1.42 -15.07
C ASN A 120 -2.74 1.48 -14.51
N PRO A 121 -1.74 1.09 -15.32
CA PRO A 121 -0.34 1.12 -14.90
C PRO A 121 0.11 2.56 -14.65
N SER A 122 0.52 2.84 -13.41
CA SER A 122 1.05 4.14 -12.97
C SER A 122 2.54 4.01 -12.62
N PRO A 123 3.35 5.07 -12.79
CA PRO A 123 4.74 5.09 -12.30
C PRO A 123 4.83 4.87 -10.78
N TYR A 124 3.78 5.22 -10.03
CA TYR A 124 3.68 5.00 -8.59
C TYR A 124 2.44 4.16 -8.28
N ALA A 125 2.67 2.90 -7.88
CA ALA A 125 1.63 1.98 -7.46
C ALA A 125 2.01 1.31 -6.14
N PHE A 126 1.22 1.52 -5.08
CA PHE A 126 1.46 0.92 -3.78
C PHE A 126 0.24 0.13 -3.27
N CYS A 127 0.51 -0.97 -2.57
CA CYS A 127 -0.49 -1.71 -1.80
C CYS A 127 0.04 -1.84 -0.38
N ARG A 128 -0.75 -1.39 0.59
CA ARG A 128 -0.37 -1.43 2.00
C ARG A 128 -1.41 -2.23 2.77
N ASN A 129 -0.96 -3.26 3.46
CA ASN A 129 -1.78 -3.97 4.42
C ASN A 129 -1.59 -3.31 5.80
N TYR A 130 -2.69 -2.91 6.43
CA TYR A 130 -2.68 -2.46 7.81
C TYR A 130 -3.12 -3.62 8.68
N TYR A 131 -2.27 -4.05 9.61
CA TYR A 131 -2.75 -4.81 10.75
C TYR A 131 -3.57 -3.82 11.59
N ARG A 132 -4.90 -3.98 11.57
CA ARG A 132 -5.77 -3.25 12.48
C ARG A 132 -5.40 -3.73 13.88
N GLN A 133 -4.69 -2.92 14.67
CA GLN A 133 -4.70 -3.12 16.11
C GLN A 133 -6.15 -2.91 16.52
N SER A 134 -6.81 -3.98 16.92
CA SER A 134 -8.10 -3.91 17.61
C SER A 134 -7.89 -2.99 18.81
N VAL A 135 -8.54 -1.82 18.78
CA VAL A 135 -8.78 -1.02 19.99
C VAL A 135 -10.05 -1.57 20.63
#